data_AF-A0A2Z2L3M9-F1
#
_entry.id   AF-A0A2Z2L3M9-F1
#
_cell.length_a   1.000
_cell.length_b   1.000
_cell.length_c   1.000
_cell.angle_alpha   90.00
_cell.angle_beta   90.00
_cell.angle_gamma   90.00
#
_symmetry.space_group_name_H-M   'P 1'
#
loop_
_entity.id
_entity.type
_entity.pdbx_description
1 polymer ?
#
loop_
_entity_poly.entity_id
_entity_poly.type
_entity_poly.pdbx_seq_one_letter_code
_entity_poly.pdbx_strand_id
1 'polypeptide(L)'
;TDAGLSQLPDVTDWTTVTKMSLINNEIKNIPDDPEFPDQTNLVTLFLQNNKLVDIVGRFFQVLSTLVVLDLSWNLQITELPKGISELVSLRLLNLSGTSIKYLPEGLRVLSKLIHLNLESTSNLRNVGLISELQKLQVLRFYGSAAALDSCLLKILEQLKGLQLLTVTVNNDSVLEEFLGSTRLAGMTHGLYLEGLKVPFAAIGELSSLHKLEMVNCDITESGTE
;
A
#
# COMPACT_ATOMS: atom_id res chain seq x y z
N THR A 1 8.46 18.04 -13.08
CA THR A 1 8.33 18.43 -14.50
C THR A 1 8.25 17.15 -15.29
N ASP A 2 7.14 16.93 -16.01
CA ASP A 2 6.97 15.79 -16.91
C ASP A 2 8.00 15.91 -18.03
N ALA A 3 8.96 14.99 -18.06
CA ALA A 3 10.05 14.97 -19.02
C ALA A 3 9.78 14.00 -20.18
N GLY A 4 8.63 13.30 -20.16
CA GLY A 4 8.28 12.29 -21.17
C GLY A 4 9.27 11.13 -21.26
N LEU A 5 9.98 10.80 -20.18
CA LEU A 5 10.99 9.75 -20.20
C LEU A 5 10.33 8.39 -20.42
N SER A 6 10.78 7.65 -21.44
CA SER A 6 10.31 6.29 -21.71
C SER A 6 11.12 5.20 -21.01
N GLN A 7 12.26 5.56 -20.41
CA GLN A 7 13.20 4.68 -19.71
C GLN A 7 13.85 5.43 -18.55
N LEU A 8 14.52 4.69 -17.64
CA LEU A 8 15.33 5.32 -16.61
C LEU A 8 16.42 6.21 -17.25
N PRO A 9 16.77 7.34 -16.61
CA PRO A 9 17.92 8.14 -17.06
C PRO A 9 19.19 7.31 -16.96
N ASP A 10 20.09 7.50 -17.93
CA ASP A 10 21.44 6.96 -17.86
C ASP A 10 22.20 7.73 -16.78
N VAL A 11 22.54 7.03 -15.69
CA VAL A 11 23.25 7.59 -14.54
C VAL A 11 24.62 6.96 -14.50
N THR A 12 25.63 7.76 -14.81
CA THR A 12 27.03 7.34 -14.86
C THR A 12 27.59 6.92 -13.50
N ASP A 13 27.04 7.44 -12.40
CA ASP A 13 27.44 7.07 -11.03
C ASP A 13 26.27 7.12 -10.04
N TRP A 14 25.63 5.97 -9.84
CA TRP A 14 24.53 5.78 -8.88
C TRP A 14 24.97 5.93 -7.41
N THR A 15 26.26 5.92 -7.10
CA THR A 15 26.74 6.10 -5.72
C THR A 15 26.63 7.56 -5.26
N THR A 16 26.54 8.51 -6.19
CA THR A 16 26.33 9.93 -5.85
C THR A 16 24.87 10.31 -5.63
N VAL A 17 23.94 9.49 -6.15
CA VAL A 17 22.51 9.80 -6.14
C VAL A 17 21.88 9.34 -4.83
N THR A 18 21.30 10.29 -4.09
CA THR A 18 20.59 10.01 -2.82
C THR A 18 19.08 10.11 -2.96
N LYS A 19 18.58 10.91 -3.91
CA LYS A 19 17.16 11.06 -4.20
C LYS A 19 16.95 11.12 -5.70
N MET A 20 15.99 10.37 -6.19
CA MET A 20 15.61 10.35 -7.60
C MET A 20 14.10 10.49 -7.73
N SER A 21 13.67 11.45 -8.56
CA SER A 21 12.26 11.66 -8.89
C SER A 21 12.05 11.55 -10.39
N LEU A 22 11.23 10.58 -10.76
CA LEU A 22 10.81 10.24 -12.12
C LEU A 22 9.27 10.28 -12.23
N ILE A 23 8.64 11.13 -11.41
CA ILE A 23 7.19 11.30 -11.35
C ILE A 23 6.65 11.80 -12.69
N ASN A 24 5.49 11.27 -13.11
CA ASN A 24 4.79 11.67 -14.35
C ASN A 24 5.70 11.51 -15.56
N ASN A 25 6.05 10.26 -15.88
CA ASN A 25 6.79 9.91 -17.09
C ASN A 25 6.14 8.69 -17.75
N GLU A 26 6.81 8.14 -18.75
CA GLU A 26 6.31 7.09 -19.64
C GLU A 26 7.13 5.79 -19.50
N ILE A 27 7.79 5.62 -18.35
CA ILE A 27 8.73 4.52 -18.10
C ILE A 27 7.96 3.21 -18.00
N LYS A 28 8.31 2.25 -18.85
CA LYS A 28 7.64 0.95 -18.91
C LYS A 28 8.36 -0.16 -18.15
N ASN A 29 9.69 -0.10 -18.14
CA ASN A 29 10.54 -1.12 -17.56
C ASN A 29 11.69 -0.46 -16.81
N ILE A 30 12.11 -1.12 -15.74
CA ILE A 30 13.39 -0.87 -15.07
C ILE A 30 14.39 -1.86 -15.70
N PRO A 31 15.49 -1.39 -16.32
CA PRO A 31 16.45 -2.28 -16.96
C PRO A 31 17.11 -3.22 -15.95
N ASP A 32 17.40 -4.45 -16.38
CA ASP A 32 18.28 -5.38 -15.65
C ASP A 32 19.73 -5.16 -16.10
N ASP A 33 20.28 -4.00 -15.79
CA ASP A 33 21.61 -3.61 -16.28
C ASP A 33 22.72 -4.30 -15.46
N PRO A 34 23.64 -5.06 -16.09
CA PRO A 34 24.83 -5.57 -15.40
C PRO A 34 25.78 -4.48 -14.90
N GLU A 35 25.67 -3.25 -15.40
CA GLU A 35 26.52 -2.12 -15.00
C GLU A 35 25.98 -1.36 -13.78
N PHE A 36 24.81 -1.73 -13.23
CA PHE A 36 24.38 -1.21 -11.93
C PHE A 36 25.43 -1.55 -10.86
N PRO A 37 25.85 -0.58 -10.02
CA PRO A 37 26.82 -0.88 -8.99
C PRO A 37 26.22 -1.85 -7.97
N ASP A 38 27.09 -2.61 -7.30
CA ASP A 38 26.68 -3.57 -6.27
C ASP A 38 25.89 -2.93 -5.11
N GLN A 39 26.10 -1.62 -4.89
CA GLN A 39 25.37 -0.83 -3.90
C GLN A 39 25.16 0.61 -4.37
N THR A 40 24.05 1.21 -3.92
CA THR A 40 23.74 2.63 -4.13
C THR A 40 23.59 3.39 -2.80
N ASN A 41 23.67 4.71 -2.87
CA ASN A 41 23.33 5.60 -1.75
C ASN A 41 21.89 6.15 -1.86
N LEU A 42 21.04 5.54 -2.68
CA LEU A 42 19.70 6.04 -2.98
C LEU A 42 18.78 5.82 -1.78
N VAL A 43 18.32 6.92 -1.18
CA VAL A 43 17.44 6.94 -0.01
C VAL A 43 15.98 7.13 -0.41
N THR A 44 15.71 7.81 -1.51
CA THR A 44 14.34 8.10 -1.97
C THR A 44 14.20 7.89 -3.47
N LEU A 45 13.21 7.09 -3.86
CA LEU A 45 12.87 6.83 -5.25
C LEU A 45 11.37 7.06 -5.47
N PHE A 46 11.07 7.99 -6.37
CA PHE A 46 9.73 8.36 -6.77
C PHE A 46 9.51 8.00 -8.24
N LEU A 47 8.62 7.02 -8.47
CA LEU A 47 8.26 6.47 -9.78
C LEU A 47 6.76 6.60 -10.06
N GLN A 48 6.06 7.49 -9.33
CA GLN A 48 4.62 7.65 -9.44
C GLN A 48 4.18 8.03 -10.84
N ASN A 49 3.03 7.51 -11.25
CA ASN A 49 2.39 7.84 -12.53
C ASN A 49 3.35 7.61 -13.72
N ASN A 50 3.77 6.35 -13.85
CA ASN A 50 4.51 5.82 -14.99
C ASN A 50 3.70 4.67 -15.62
N LYS A 51 4.33 3.92 -16.54
CA LYS A 51 3.71 2.77 -17.22
C LYS A 51 4.43 1.46 -16.87
N LEU A 52 4.98 1.37 -15.65
CA LEU A 52 5.73 0.20 -15.21
C LEU A 52 4.83 -1.05 -15.27
N VAL A 53 5.32 -2.08 -15.97
CA VAL A 53 4.65 -3.38 -16.08
C VAL A 53 5.38 -4.39 -15.22
N ASP A 54 6.64 -4.63 -15.58
CA ASP A 54 7.52 -5.55 -14.91
C ASP A 54 8.63 -4.76 -14.22
N ILE A 55 8.75 -5.01 -12.93
CA ILE A 55 9.91 -4.61 -12.18
C ILE A 55 10.78 -5.87 -12.04
N VAL A 56 11.64 -6.10 -13.02
CA VAL A 56 12.52 -7.28 -13.07
C VAL A 56 13.97 -6.90 -12.82
N GLY A 57 14.80 -7.89 -12.52
CA GLY A 57 16.26 -7.73 -12.44
C GLY A 57 16.82 -7.35 -11.07
N ARG A 58 18.12 -7.01 -11.07
CA ARG A 58 18.89 -6.69 -9.85
C ARG A 58 18.68 -5.27 -9.31
N PHE A 59 17.89 -4.43 -9.98
CA PHE A 59 17.73 -3.02 -9.61
C PHE A 59 17.34 -2.82 -8.14
N PHE A 60 16.31 -3.51 -7.64
CA PHE A 60 15.94 -3.40 -6.21
C PHE A 60 16.91 -4.12 -5.27
N GLN A 61 17.75 -5.04 -5.77
CA GLN A 61 18.72 -5.76 -4.95
C GLN A 61 19.86 -4.86 -4.45
N VAL A 62 20.16 -3.78 -5.19
CA VAL A 62 21.26 -2.86 -4.88
C VAL A 62 20.82 -1.62 -4.08
N LEU A 63 19.52 -1.54 -3.72
CA LEU A 63 18.87 -0.39 -3.08
C LEU A 63 18.67 -0.60 -1.56
N SER A 64 19.63 -1.22 -0.88
CA SER A 64 19.55 -1.53 0.56
C SER A 64 19.48 -0.30 1.48
N THR A 65 19.88 0.87 0.98
CA THR A 65 19.79 2.17 1.66
C THR A 65 18.45 2.89 1.45
N LEU A 66 17.57 2.35 0.59
CA LEU A 66 16.30 2.99 0.23
C LEU A 66 15.35 3.02 1.42
N VAL A 67 14.83 4.21 1.72
CA VAL A 67 13.91 4.48 2.82
C VAL A 67 12.50 4.75 2.32
N VAL A 68 12.38 5.36 1.14
CA VAL A 68 11.10 5.75 0.55
C VAL A 68 11.05 5.23 -0.89
N LEU A 69 10.04 4.40 -1.16
CA LEU A 69 9.72 3.91 -2.50
C LEU A 69 8.25 4.22 -2.79
N ASP A 70 8.01 4.98 -3.86
CA ASP A 70 6.66 5.22 -4.36
C ASP A 70 6.54 4.75 -5.80
N LEU A 71 5.71 3.72 -5.99
CA LEU A 71 5.37 3.09 -7.26
C LEU A 71 3.89 3.35 -7.63
N SER A 72 3.21 4.25 -6.91
CA SER A 72 1.77 4.47 -7.10
C SER A 72 1.43 4.90 -8.54
N TRP A 73 0.19 4.61 -8.95
CA TRP A 73 -0.32 4.94 -10.28
C TRP A 73 0.48 4.31 -11.43
N ASN A 74 1.17 3.20 -11.18
CA ASN A 74 1.66 2.30 -12.22
C ASN A 74 0.67 1.15 -12.40
N LEU A 75 -0.38 1.43 -13.19
CA LEU A 75 -1.57 0.57 -13.32
C LEU A 75 -1.26 -0.85 -13.81
N GLN A 76 -0.11 -1.09 -14.43
CA GLN A 76 0.26 -2.38 -15.00
C GLN A 76 1.13 -3.24 -14.06
N ILE A 77 1.59 -2.73 -12.91
CA ILE A 77 2.30 -3.54 -11.92
C ILE A 77 1.32 -4.56 -11.34
N THR A 78 1.51 -5.84 -11.66
CA THR A 78 0.72 -6.95 -11.09
C THR A 78 1.40 -7.72 -9.98
N GLU A 79 2.72 -7.60 -9.88
CA GLU A 79 3.57 -8.22 -8.86
C GLU A 79 4.81 -7.37 -8.57
N LEU A 80 5.45 -7.60 -7.43
CA LEU A 80 6.75 -7.03 -7.09
C LEU A 80 7.83 -8.11 -7.20
N PRO A 81 9.07 -7.77 -7.59
CA PRO A 81 10.13 -8.75 -7.70
C PRO A 81 10.57 -9.25 -6.35
N LYS A 82 11.21 -10.43 -6.36
CA LYS A 82 11.88 -10.99 -5.17
C LYS A 82 12.86 -10.02 -4.53
N GLY A 83 13.54 -9.19 -5.33
CA GLY A 83 14.51 -8.19 -4.85
C GLY A 83 13.94 -7.12 -3.91
N ILE A 84 12.62 -7.03 -3.74
CA ILE A 84 12.02 -6.16 -2.72
C ILE A 84 12.48 -6.52 -1.30
N SER A 85 12.90 -7.77 -1.05
CA SER A 85 13.44 -8.21 0.25
C SER A 85 14.72 -7.49 0.64
N GLU A 86 15.47 -6.99 -0.33
CA GLU A 86 16.76 -6.32 -0.11
C GLU A 86 16.60 -4.87 0.36
N LEU A 87 15.39 -4.31 0.30
CA LEU A 87 15.08 -2.96 0.76
C LEU A 87 14.99 -2.87 2.29
N VAL A 88 15.97 -3.43 3.00
CA VAL A 88 15.99 -3.60 4.48
C VAL A 88 15.94 -2.29 5.27
N SER A 89 16.14 -1.14 4.61
CA SER A 89 16.00 0.20 5.17
C SER A 89 14.64 0.85 4.91
N LEU A 90 13.76 0.20 4.14
CA LEU A 90 12.50 0.78 3.68
C LEU A 90 11.57 1.07 4.84
N ARG A 91 11.05 2.30 4.86
CA ARG A 91 10.10 2.79 5.85
C ARG A 91 8.76 3.16 5.24
N LEU A 92 8.74 3.55 3.96
CA LEU A 92 7.52 3.88 3.22
C LEU A 92 7.52 3.12 1.90
N LEU A 93 6.46 2.36 1.68
CA LEU A 93 6.13 1.74 0.40
C LEU A 93 4.73 2.18 -0.02
N ASN A 94 4.64 2.80 -1.19
CA ASN A 94 3.36 3.17 -1.79
C ASN A 94 3.15 2.42 -3.11
N LEU A 95 2.08 1.62 -3.14
CA LEU A 95 1.60 0.82 -4.28
C LEU A 95 0.18 1.21 -4.66
N SER A 96 -0.33 2.36 -4.19
CA SER A 96 -1.70 2.76 -4.45
C SER A 96 -1.96 2.93 -5.95
N GLY A 97 -3.12 2.50 -6.43
CA GLY A 97 -3.44 2.59 -7.87
C GLY A 97 -2.51 1.74 -8.74
N THR A 98 -2.06 0.58 -8.24
CA THR A 98 -1.43 -0.47 -9.04
C THR A 98 -2.40 -1.65 -9.21
N SER A 99 -2.07 -2.60 -10.09
CA SER A 99 -2.86 -3.83 -10.29
C SER A 99 -2.29 -5.02 -9.51
N ILE A 100 -1.57 -4.76 -8.42
CA ILE A 100 -0.88 -5.80 -7.65
C ILE A 100 -1.88 -6.84 -7.12
N LYS A 101 -1.58 -8.12 -7.33
CA LYS A 101 -2.48 -9.22 -6.94
C LYS A 101 -2.19 -9.75 -5.53
N TYR A 102 -0.92 -9.73 -5.16
CA TYR A 102 -0.41 -10.28 -3.91
C TYR A 102 0.79 -9.47 -3.41
N LEU A 103 0.92 -9.34 -2.09
CA LEU A 103 2.17 -8.89 -1.49
C LEU A 103 3.20 -10.03 -1.53
N PRO A 104 4.44 -9.78 -2.00
CA PRO A 104 5.45 -10.84 -2.08
C PRO A 104 5.92 -11.26 -0.69
N GLU A 105 6.27 -12.53 -0.53
CA GLU A 105 6.83 -13.11 0.71
C GLU A 105 8.06 -12.34 1.23
N GLY A 106 8.84 -11.74 0.32
CA GLY A 106 9.99 -10.90 0.67
C GLY A 106 9.64 -9.66 1.49
N LEU A 107 8.38 -9.19 1.49
CA LEU A 107 7.98 -8.04 2.29
C LEU A 107 8.04 -8.33 3.80
N ARG A 108 7.96 -9.61 4.23
CA ARG A 108 8.05 -10.03 5.64
C ARG A 108 9.36 -9.60 6.31
N VAL A 109 10.45 -9.52 5.55
CA VAL A 109 11.77 -9.15 6.10
C VAL A 109 11.94 -7.64 6.28
N LEU A 110 11.01 -6.83 5.77
CA LEU A 110 11.06 -5.36 5.84
C LEU A 110 10.61 -4.85 7.22
N SER A 111 11.31 -5.27 8.27
CA SER A 111 11.02 -4.98 9.68
C SER A 111 11.05 -3.49 10.06
N LYS A 112 11.52 -2.62 9.16
CA LYS A 112 11.53 -1.15 9.33
C LYS A 112 10.35 -0.45 8.66
N LEU A 113 9.48 -1.17 7.96
CA LEU A 113 8.36 -0.57 7.26
C LEU A 113 7.36 0.04 8.26
N ILE A 114 7.07 1.32 8.08
CA ILE A 114 6.19 2.12 8.94
C ILE A 114 4.90 2.47 8.20
N HIS A 115 4.99 2.70 6.89
CA HIS A 115 3.89 3.12 6.05
C HIS A 115 3.77 2.20 4.84
N LEU A 116 2.62 1.55 4.73
CA LEU A 116 2.23 0.75 3.57
C LEU A 116 0.91 1.30 3.00
N ASN A 117 0.96 1.76 1.75
CA ASN A 117 -0.21 2.23 1.03
C ASN A 117 -0.53 1.30 -0.15
N LEU A 118 -1.75 0.75 -0.13
CA LEU A 118 -2.34 -0.22 -1.04
C LEU A 118 -3.71 0.26 -1.55
N GLU A 119 -4.04 1.54 -1.36
CA GLU A 119 -5.33 2.09 -1.80
C GLU A 119 -5.56 1.86 -3.28
N SER A 120 -6.81 1.61 -3.67
CA SER A 120 -7.18 1.44 -5.08
C SER A 120 -6.40 0.34 -5.80
N THR A 121 -5.96 -0.70 -5.09
CA THR A 121 -5.38 -1.91 -5.69
C THR A 121 -6.51 -2.90 -6.02
N SER A 122 -7.11 -2.74 -7.19
CA SER A 122 -8.35 -3.42 -7.60
C SER A 122 -8.24 -4.93 -7.81
N ASN A 123 -7.02 -5.47 -7.80
CA ASN A 123 -6.75 -6.90 -7.97
C ASN A 123 -6.13 -7.56 -6.74
N LEU A 124 -5.85 -6.79 -5.67
CA LEU A 124 -5.18 -7.29 -4.48
C LEU A 124 -6.12 -8.20 -3.70
N ARG A 125 -5.69 -9.44 -3.44
CA ARG A 125 -6.59 -10.46 -2.85
C ARG A 125 -6.48 -10.59 -1.33
N ASN A 126 -5.31 -10.31 -0.77
CA ASN A 126 -5.03 -10.55 0.64
C ASN A 126 -3.91 -9.63 1.12
N VAL A 127 -4.03 -9.15 2.36
CA VAL A 127 -3.04 -8.31 3.04
C VAL A 127 -2.54 -8.90 4.36
N GLY A 128 -2.89 -10.14 4.71
CA GLY A 128 -2.55 -10.80 5.97
C GLY A 128 -1.05 -10.88 6.27
N LEU A 129 -0.19 -10.78 5.27
CA LEU A 129 1.27 -10.64 5.41
C LEU A 129 1.68 -9.49 6.34
N ILE A 130 0.83 -8.47 6.51
CA ILE A 130 1.08 -7.36 7.44
C ILE A 130 1.30 -7.80 8.89
N SER A 131 0.89 -9.03 9.26
CA SER A 131 1.17 -9.60 10.58
C SER A 131 2.66 -9.65 10.91
N GLU A 132 3.53 -9.69 9.90
CA GLU A 132 4.99 -9.70 10.09
C GLU A 132 5.59 -8.28 10.23
N LEU A 133 4.82 -7.24 9.89
CA LEU A 133 5.28 -5.86 9.83
C LEU A 133 5.08 -5.14 11.18
N GLN A 134 5.83 -5.57 12.20
CA GLN A 134 5.64 -5.14 13.60
C GLN A 134 5.85 -3.63 13.86
N LYS A 135 6.52 -2.91 12.95
CA LYS A 135 6.71 -1.45 13.04
C LYS A 135 5.70 -0.64 12.24
N LEU A 136 4.73 -1.30 11.60
CA LEU A 136 3.72 -0.63 10.79
C LEU A 136 2.86 0.29 11.66
N GLN A 137 2.79 1.56 11.27
CA GLN A 137 2.01 2.60 11.93
C GLN A 137 0.88 3.10 11.03
N VAL A 138 1.08 3.03 9.72
CA VAL A 138 0.14 3.52 8.72
C VAL A 138 -0.12 2.41 7.73
N LEU A 139 -1.36 1.94 7.69
CA LEU A 139 -1.83 0.97 6.71
C LEU A 139 -3.02 1.55 5.97
N ARG A 140 -2.91 1.60 4.65
CA ARG A 140 -4.02 2.04 3.79
C ARG A 140 -4.33 1.00 2.74
N PHE A 141 -5.57 0.55 2.64
CA PHE A 141 -6.05 -0.29 1.55
C PHE A 141 -7.50 0.03 1.17
N TYR A 142 -7.93 1.27 1.44
CA TYR A 142 -9.23 1.79 1.01
C TYR A 142 -9.42 1.63 -0.50
N GLY A 143 -10.60 1.18 -0.91
CA GLY A 143 -10.93 0.98 -2.33
C GLY A 143 -10.07 -0.09 -3.01
N SER A 144 -9.32 -0.90 -2.26
CA SER A 144 -8.69 -2.11 -2.79
C SER A 144 -9.69 -3.27 -2.82
N ALA A 145 -9.40 -4.28 -3.65
CA ALA A 145 -10.18 -5.52 -3.65
C ALA A 145 -9.94 -6.38 -2.40
N ALA A 146 -8.88 -6.12 -1.65
CA ALA A 146 -8.63 -6.75 -0.36
C ALA A 146 -9.56 -6.09 0.68
N ALA A 147 -10.67 -6.75 0.97
CA ALA A 147 -11.57 -6.29 2.02
C ALA A 147 -11.15 -6.82 3.40
N LEU A 148 -11.63 -6.17 4.45
CA LEU A 148 -11.59 -6.72 5.79
C LEU A 148 -12.33 -8.06 5.84
N ASP A 149 -11.74 -9.01 6.55
CA ASP A 149 -12.38 -10.23 7.01
C ASP A 149 -12.07 -10.41 8.51
N SER A 150 -12.76 -11.33 9.19
CA SER A 150 -12.56 -11.57 10.62
C SER A 150 -11.15 -12.07 10.99
N CYS A 151 -10.38 -12.62 10.05
CA CYS A 151 -8.99 -12.99 10.29
C CYS A 151 -8.10 -11.76 10.30
N LEU A 152 -8.24 -10.89 9.30
CA LEU A 152 -7.51 -9.65 9.16
C LEU A 152 -7.83 -8.68 10.31
N LEU A 153 -9.07 -8.60 10.76
CA LEU A 153 -9.42 -7.82 11.97
C LEU A 153 -8.58 -8.23 13.18
N LYS A 154 -8.44 -9.53 13.45
CA LYS A 154 -7.61 -10.04 14.55
C LYS A 154 -6.14 -9.69 14.37
N ILE A 155 -5.63 -9.73 13.14
CA ILE A 155 -4.25 -9.31 12.83
C ILE A 155 -4.07 -7.82 13.13
N LEU A 156 -4.99 -6.97 12.67
CA LEU A 156 -4.94 -5.51 12.89
C LEU A 156 -5.02 -5.14 14.38
N GLU A 157 -5.74 -5.92 15.19
CA GLU A 157 -5.77 -5.74 16.64
C GLU A 157 -4.43 -6.03 17.32
N GLN A 158 -3.65 -6.96 16.77
CA GLN A 158 -2.33 -7.30 17.31
C GLN A 158 -1.24 -6.30 16.92
N LEU A 159 -1.44 -5.52 15.84
CA LEU A 159 -0.51 -4.48 15.40
C LEU A 159 -0.63 -3.23 16.29
N LYS A 160 -0.12 -3.31 17.52
CA LYS A 160 -0.23 -2.26 18.56
C LYS A 160 0.32 -0.90 18.13
N GLY A 161 1.28 -0.87 17.22
CA GLY A 161 1.88 0.35 16.68
C GLY A 161 1.02 1.07 15.64
N LEU A 162 -0.06 0.46 15.16
CA LEU A 162 -0.93 1.05 14.15
C LEU A 162 -1.66 2.28 14.69
N GLN A 163 -1.57 3.38 13.93
CA GLN A 163 -2.08 4.71 14.28
C GLN A 163 -3.04 5.26 13.21
N LEU A 164 -2.91 4.80 11.97
CA LEU A 164 -3.77 5.22 10.87
C LEU A 164 -4.15 4.01 10.05
N LEU A 165 -5.45 3.85 9.87
CA LEU A 165 -6.04 2.79 9.08
C LEU A 165 -6.99 3.38 8.03
N THR A 166 -6.97 2.84 6.81
CA THR A 166 -8.07 3.02 5.87
C THR A 166 -8.44 1.66 5.28
N VAL A 167 -9.72 1.31 5.24
CA VAL A 167 -10.17 -0.05 4.92
C VAL A 167 -11.26 -0.08 3.86
N THR A 168 -11.36 -1.24 3.21
CA THR A 168 -12.54 -1.67 2.45
C THR A 168 -13.31 -2.71 3.27
N VAL A 169 -14.64 -2.60 3.34
CA VAL A 169 -15.53 -3.58 3.96
C VAL A 169 -16.64 -3.94 2.98
N ASN A 170 -16.89 -5.23 2.82
CA ASN A 170 -17.91 -5.77 1.91
C ASN A 170 -18.69 -6.96 2.51
N ASN A 171 -18.59 -7.15 3.83
CA ASN A 171 -19.41 -8.09 4.57
C ASN A 171 -20.07 -7.41 5.80
N ASP A 172 -21.38 -7.57 5.96
CA ASP A 172 -22.17 -6.94 7.04
C ASP A 172 -21.68 -7.35 8.44
N SER A 173 -21.44 -8.65 8.67
CA SER A 173 -20.97 -9.15 9.97
C SER A 173 -19.57 -8.64 10.30
N VAL A 174 -18.71 -8.49 9.30
CA VAL A 174 -17.37 -7.89 9.47
C VAL A 174 -17.47 -6.40 9.76
N LEU A 175 -18.43 -5.69 9.16
CA LEU A 175 -18.69 -4.28 9.48
C LEU A 175 -19.09 -4.13 10.96
N GLU A 176 -20.01 -4.96 11.45
CA GLU A 176 -20.42 -4.95 12.87
C GLU A 176 -19.24 -5.26 13.81
N GLU A 177 -18.45 -6.29 13.50
CA GLU A 177 -17.24 -6.65 14.28
C GLU A 177 -16.23 -5.50 14.29
N PHE A 178 -16.00 -4.87 13.14
CA PHE A 178 -15.10 -3.72 12.99
C PHE A 178 -15.58 -2.50 13.78
N LEU A 179 -16.87 -2.15 13.69
CA LEU A 179 -17.46 -1.02 14.42
C LEU A 179 -17.45 -1.26 15.94
N GLY A 180 -17.57 -2.52 16.38
CA GLY A 180 -17.39 -2.91 17.78
C GLY A 180 -15.96 -2.74 18.29
N SER A 181 -14.96 -2.71 17.41
CA SER A 181 -13.57 -2.40 17.77
C SER A 181 -13.36 -0.89 17.94
N THR A 182 -13.53 -0.40 19.16
CA THR A 182 -13.28 1.02 19.50
C THR A 182 -11.89 1.51 19.06
N ARG A 183 -10.88 0.62 19.11
CA ARG A 183 -9.51 0.94 18.71
C ARG A 183 -9.39 1.11 17.19
N LEU A 184 -9.81 0.11 16.41
CA LEU A 184 -9.68 0.15 14.95
C LEU A 184 -10.61 1.20 14.34
N ALA A 185 -11.86 1.24 14.79
CA ALA A 185 -12.83 2.27 14.42
C ALA A 185 -12.30 3.67 14.74
N GLY A 186 -11.75 3.86 15.94
CA GLY A 186 -11.22 5.15 16.40
C GLY A 186 -9.99 5.66 15.64
N MET A 187 -9.21 4.79 14.99
CA MET A 187 -8.05 5.21 14.17
C MET A 187 -8.32 5.21 12.66
N THR A 188 -9.53 4.84 12.24
CA THR A 188 -9.85 4.71 10.82
C THR A 188 -10.12 6.07 10.22
N HIS A 189 -9.29 6.45 9.24
CA HIS A 189 -9.37 7.72 8.54
C HIS A 189 -10.12 7.62 7.21
N GLY A 190 -10.28 6.40 6.67
CA GLY A 190 -10.95 6.15 5.41
C GLY A 190 -11.71 4.84 5.44
N LEU A 191 -12.99 4.86 5.05
CA LEU A 191 -13.86 3.70 5.03
C LEU A 191 -14.54 3.60 3.68
N TYR A 192 -14.25 2.52 2.95
CA TYR A 192 -14.94 2.16 1.71
C TYR A 192 -15.89 1.00 1.99
N LEU A 193 -17.17 1.19 1.75
CA LEU A 193 -18.22 0.21 1.98
C LEU A 193 -18.80 -0.23 0.64
N GLU A 194 -18.93 -1.53 0.42
CA GLU A 194 -19.46 -2.08 -0.83
C GLU A 194 -20.50 -3.18 -0.58
N GLY A 195 -21.71 -3.00 -1.11
CA GLY A 195 -22.73 -4.05 -1.08
C GLY A 195 -23.26 -4.36 0.31
N LEU A 196 -23.29 -3.37 1.22
CA LEU A 196 -23.59 -3.56 2.64
C LEU A 196 -24.93 -2.95 3.06
N LYS A 197 -25.50 -3.50 4.14
CA LYS A 197 -26.50 -2.82 4.97
C LYS A 197 -25.79 -2.02 6.04
N VAL A 198 -25.95 -0.71 6.00
CA VAL A 198 -25.13 0.20 6.78
C VAL A 198 -25.96 0.91 7.85
N PRO A 199 -25.73 0.61 9.14
CA PRO A 199 -26.38 1.33 10.24
C PRO A 199 -25.83 2.75 10.33
N PHE A 200 -26.61 3.75 9.91
CA PHE A 200 -26.14 5.13 9.79
C PHE A 200 -25.59 5.69 11.12
N ALA A 201 -26.24 5.35 12.24
CA ALA A 201 -25.85 5.80 13.56
C ALA A 201 -24.41 5.38 13.92
N ALA A 202 -24.02 4.15 13.59
CA ALA A 202 -22.72 3.61 13.98
C ALA A 202 -21.55 4.23 13.19
N ILE A 203 -21.78 4.64 11.94
CA ILE A 203 -20.76 5.38 11.17
C ILE A 203 -20.54 6.79 11.75
N GLY A 204 -21.59 7.42 12.27
CA GLY A 204 -21.52 8.75 12.87
C GLY A 204 -20.58 8.83 14.09
N GLU A 205 -20.27 7.70 14.71
CA GLU A 205 -19.37 7.61 15.87
C GLU A 205 -17.88 7.55 15.49
N LEU A 206 -17.56 7.40 14.19
CA LEU A 206 -16.19 7.33 13.69
C LEU A 206 -15.52 8.71 13.64
N SER A 207 -15.13 9.23 14.80
CA SER A 207 -14.57 10.58 14.97
C SER A 207 -13.32 10.91 14.15
N SER A 208 -12.51 9.91 13.79
CA SER A 208 -11.30 10.07 12.98
C SER A 208 -11.55 9.92 11.47
N LEU A 209 -12.79 9.68 11.04
CA LEU A 209 -13.11 9.40 9.65
C LEU A 209 -13.08 10.69 8.81
N HIS A 210 -12.22 10.72 7.79
CA HIS A 210 -12.08 11.85 6.88
C HIS A 210 -12.59 11.54 5.46
N LYS A 211 -12.69 10.24 5.12
CA LYS A 211 -13.11 9.77 3.81
C LYS A 211 -14.09 8.61 3.97
N LEU A 212 -15.31 8.75 3.46
CA LEU A 212 -16.31 7.69 3.42
C LEU A 212 -16.80 7.56 1.98
N GLU A 213 -16.82 6.33 1.47
CA GLU A 213 -17.44 6.00 0.20
C GLU A 213 -18.30 4.76 0.38
N MET A 214 -19.49 4.82 -0.20
CA MET A 214 -20.51 3.78 -0.11
C MET A 214 -20.96 3.45 -1.52
N VAL A 215 -20.73 2.22 -1.95
CA VAL A 215 -21.06 1.73 -3.28
C VAL A 215 -22.06 0.59 -3.15
N ASN A 216 -23.23 0.72 -3.76
CA ASN A 216 -24.30 -0.28 -3.68
C ASN A 216 -24.68 -0.65 -2.23
N CYS A 217 -24.66 0.31 -1.31
CA CYS A 217 -25.04 0.10 0.09
C CYS A 217 -26.48 0.56 0.36
N ASP A 218 -27.18 -0.19 1.21
CA ASP A 218 -28.49 0.17 1.75
C ASP A 218 -28.31 0.78 3.14
N ILE A 219 -28.70 2.05 3.31
CA ILE A 219 -28.64 2.70 4.62
C ILE A 219 -29.83 2.23 5.46
N THR A 220 -29.56 1.70 6.64
CA THR A 220 -30.58 1.32 7.61
C THR A 220 -30.66 2.36 8.72
N GLU A 221 -31.88 2.79 9.03
CA GLU A 221 -32.19 3.52 10.26
C GLU A 221 -32.22 2.50 11.40
N SER A 222 -31.07 2.03 11.87
CA SER A 222 -31.07 1.09 13.01
C SER A 222 -31.41 1.86 14.30
N GLY A 223 -32.71 1.91 14.57
CA GLY A 223 -33.34 2.39 15.79
C GLY A 223 -34.77 1.86 15.93
N THR A 224 -35.05 0.61 15.53
CA THR A 224 -36.15 -0.26 16.02
C THR A 224 -36.13 -1.58 15.25
N GLU A 225 -35.70 -2.65 15.92
CA GLU A 225 -36.44 -3.92 16.08
C GLU A 225 -35.94 -4.63 17.33
#